data_AF-A0A820TDQ3-F1
#
_entry.id   AF-A0A820TDQ3-F1
#
_cell.length_a   1.000
_cell.length_b   1.000
_cell.length_c   1.000
_cell.angle_alpha   90.00
_cell.angle_beta   90.00
_cell.angle_gamma   90.00
#
_symmetry.space_group_name_H-M   'P 1'
#
loop_
_entity.id
_entity.type
_entity.pdbx_description
1 polymer ?
#
loop_
_entity_poly.entity_id
_entity_poly.type
_entity_poly.pdbx_seq_one_letter_code
_entity_poly.pdbx_strand_id
1 'polypeptide(L)'
;MSNIDQDDGLEAFRLALANQAPDNSATKQEKRAELRSRFLNVLEYIKSNKNISPIQLDFHRESSLIAAHCLSIDSNFSQVLVQDLQTFIGHIPTALVRTNDLTAISFTLPSA
;
A
#
# COMPACT_ATOMS: atom_id res chain seq x y z
N MET A 1 -1.42 56.18 15.49
CA MET A 1 -0.87 54.82 15.66
C MET A 1 -2.01 53.85 15.39
N SER A 2 -2.17 53.41 14.15
CA SER A 2 -3.27 52.54 13.72
C SER A 2 -2.85 51.07 13.82
N ASN A 3 -3.45 50.33 14.76
CA ASN A 3 -3.35 48.88 14.93
C ASN A 3 -4.16 48.13 13.84
N ILE A 4 -3.89 48.38 12.56
CA ILE A 4 -4.77 47.88 11.46
C ILE A 4 -4.25 46.59 10.80
N ASP A 5 -2.99 46.18 11.00
CA ASP A 5 -2.43 45.10 10.16
C ASP A 5 -2.41 43.69 10.80
N GLN A 6 -2.87 43.49 12.03
CA GLN A 6 -2.77 42.19 12.71
C GLN A 6 -4.02 41.30 12.64
N ASP A 7 -5.21 41.87 12.44
CA ASP A 7 -6.47 41.11 12.48
C ASP A 7 -6.76 40.40 11.14
N ASP A 8 -6.41 41.06 10.02
CA ASP A 8 -6.61 40.52 8.66
C ASP A 8 -5.74 39.28 8.39
N GLY A 9 -4.52 39.25 8.95
CA GLY A 9 -3.62 38.10 8.80
C GLY A 9 -4.10 36.86 9.55
N LEU A 10 -4.76 37.04 10.70
CA LEU A 10 -5.25 35.94 11.52
C LEU A 10 -6.52 35.32 10.92
N GLU A 11 -7.41 36.14 10.37
CA GLU A 11 -8.60 35.67 9.63
C GLU A 11 -8.22 34.98 8.32
N ALA A 12 -7.27 35.52 7.56
CA ALA A 12 -6.75 34.86 6.36
C ALA A 12 -6.12 33.50 6.69
N PHE A 13 -5.39 33.39 7.81
CA PHE A 13 -4.80 32.14 8.28
C PHE A 13 -5.85 31.12 8.73
N ARG A 14 -6.89 31.55 9.45
CA ARG A 14 -8.04 30.71 9.84
C ARG A 14 -8.80 30.19 8.62
N LEU A 15 -9.01 31.03 7.61
CA LEU A 15 -9.66 30.64 6.36
C LEU A 15 -8.82 29.62 5.58
N ALA A 16 -7.50 29.82 5.53
CA ALA A 16 -6.57 28.88 4.90
C ALA A 16 -6.54 27.51 5.60
N LEU A 17 -6.59 27.50 6.94
CA LEU A 17 -6.67 26.28 7.76
C LEU A 17 -8.01 25.55 7.60
N ALA A 18 -9.13 26.28 7.54
CA ALA A 18 -10.45 25.71 7.30
C ALA A 18 -10.55 25.05 5.91
N ASN A 19 -9.89 25.63 4.90
CA ASN A 19 -9.79 25.07 3.55
C ASN A 19 -8.77 23.92 3.42
N GLN A 20 -7.90 23.71 4.42
CA GLN A 20 -6.98 22.57 4.51
C GLN A 20 -7.56 21.39 5.30
N ALA A 21 -8.77 21.52 5.86
CA ALA A 21 -9.43 20.38 6.49
C ALA A 21 -9.54 19.23 5.48
N PRO A 22 -9.20 17.98 5.85
CA PRO A 22 -9.35 16.85 4.94
C PRO A 22 -10.82 16.80 4.51
N ASP A 23 -11.07 16.96 3.22
CA ASP A 23 -12.41 16.87 2.65
C ASP A 23 -12.96 15.46 2.89
N ASN A 24 -13.66 15.35 4.01
CA ASN A 24 -14.30 14.18 4.58
C ASN A 24 -15.79 14.18 4.22
N SER A 25 -16.18 14.78 3.09
CA SER A 25 -17.54 14.62 2.57
C SER A 25 -17.90 13.12 2.54
N ALA A 26 -19.13 12.77 2.94
CA ALA A 26 -19.59 11.39 3.06
C ALA A 26 -19.28 10.57 1.78
N THR A 27 -19.41 11.20 0.61
CA THR A 27 -19.07 10.66 -0.70
C THR A 27 -17.59 10.33 -0.90
N LYS A 28 -16.66 11.07 -0.29
CA LYS A 28 -15.22 10.74 -0.33
C LYS A 28 -14.88 9.58 0.60
N GLN A 29 -15.53 9.48 1.76
CA GLN A 29 -15.33 8.36 2.69
C GLN A 29 -15.88 7.06 2.12
N GLU A 30 -17.07 7.09 1.50
CA GLU A 30 -17.67 5.94 0.82
C GLU A 30 -16.77 5.41 -0.30
N LYS A 31 -16.25 6.29 -1.16
CA LYS A 31 -15.31 5.91 -2.23
C LYS A 31 -14.02 5.30 -1.67
N ARG A 32 -13.48 5.83 -0.58
CA ARG A 32 -12.31 5.26 0.09
C ARG A 32 -12.61 3.87 0.65
N ALA A 33 -13.78 3.69 1.27
CA ALA A 33 -14.21 2.40 1.79
C ALA A 33 -14.38 1.37 0.68
N GLU A 34 -14.96 1.76 -0.45
CA GLU A 34 -15.11 0.90 -1.62
C GLU A 34 -13.76 0.46 -2.18
N LEU A 35 -12.84 1.41 -2.44
CA LEU A 35 -11.49 1.10 -2.93
C LEU A 35 -10.72 0.22 -1.95
N ARG A 36 -10.84 0.49 -0.65
CA ARG A 36 -10.22 -0.30 0.41
C ARG A 36 -10.77 -1.73 0.44
N SER A 37 -12.08 -1.91 0.30
CA SER A 37 -12.72 -3.22 0.23
C SER A 37 -12.20 -4.03 -0.95
N ARG A 38 -12.15 -3.43 -2.15
CA ARG A 38 -11.59 -4.08 -3.35
C ARG A 38 -10.12 -4.46 -3.15
N PHE A 39 -9.33 -3.57 -2.54
CA PHE A 39 -7.92 -3.83 -2.25
C PHE A 39 -7.73 -4.99 -1.27
N LEU A 40 -8.53 -5.04 -0.18
CA LEU A 40 -8.47 -6.15 0.78
C LEU A 40 -8.85 -7.49 0.14
N ASN A 41 -9.83 -7.51 -0.78
CA ASN A 41 -10.18 -8.70 -1.54
C ASN A 41 -9.02 -9.20 -2.41
N VAL A 42 -8.23 -8.28 -3.01
CA VAL A 42 -7.01 -8.64 -3.74
C VAL A 42 -5.97 -9.27 -2.80
N LEU A 43 -5.73 -8.69 -1.63
CA LEU A 43 -4.78 -9.27 -0.67
C LEU A 43 -5.20 -10.66 -0.21
N GLU A 44 -6.48 -10.85 0.06
CA GLU A 44 -7.02 -12.15 0.48
C GLU A 44 -6.92 -13.18 -0.64
N TYR A 45 -7.15 -12.77 -1.89
CA TYR A 45 -6.91 -13.61 -3.05
C TYR A 45 -5.44 -14.03 -3.15
N ILE A 46 -4.49 -13.11 -3.01
CA ILE A 46 -3.06 -13.46 -3.06
C ILE A 46 -2.71 -14.46 -1.95
N LYS A 47 -3.27 -14.29 -0.75
CA LYS A 47 -3.05 -15.18 0.39
C LYS A 47 -3.67 -16.57 0.21
N SER A 48 -4.82 -16.68 -0.47
CA SER A 48 -5.53 -17.95 -0.62
C SER A 48 -4.98 -18.81 -1.77
N ASN A 49 -4.29 -18.22 -2.75
CA ASN A 49 -3.75 -18.91 -3.92
C ASN A 49 -2.37 -19.55 -3.74
N LYS A 50 -2.01 -19.94 -2.52
CA LYS A 50 -0.68 -20.47 -2.16
C LYS A 50 -0.21 -21.64 -3.04
N ASN A 51 -1.16 -22.43 -3.53
CA ASN A 51 -0.91 -23.68 -4.26
C ASN A 51 -0.91 -23.52 -5.79
N ILE A 52 -1.19 -22.33 -6.33
CA ILE A 52 -1.43 -22.16 -7.77
C ILE A 52 -0.25 -21.49 -8.47
N SER A 53 0.25 -20.38 -7.95
CA SER A 53 1.34 -19.64 -8.59
C SER A 53 2.13 -18.81 -7.59
N PRO A 54 3.47 -18.76 -7.71
CA PRO A 54 4.27 -17.83 -6.91
C PRO A 54 3.92 -16.38 -7.27
N ILE A 55 4.00 -15.50 -6.28
CA ILE A 55 4.01 -14.06 -6.50
C ILE A 55 5.39 -13.63 -6.97
N GLN A 56 5.44 -12.59 -7.79
CA GLN A 56 6.66 -11.89 -8.17
C GLN A 56 6.80 -10.61 -7.35
N LEU A 57 7.97 -10.43 -6.77
CA LEU A 57 8.35 -9.29 -5.94
C LEU A 57 9.45 -8.51 -6.65
N ASP A 58 9.17 -7.26 -6.98
CA ASP A 58 10.12 -6.34 -7.59
C ASP A 58 10.69 -5.41 -6.52
N PHE A 59 12.00 -5.45 -6.27
CA PHE A 59 12.65 -4.64 -5.24
C PHE A 59 13.18 -3.30 -5.80
N HIS A 60 13.17 -2.24 -5.00
CA HIS A 60 13.57 -0.88 -5.43
C HIS A 60 15.02 -0.76 -5.94
N ARG A 61 15.93 -1.62 -5.51
CA ARG A 61 17.38 -1.50 -5.76
C ARG A 61 17.96 -2.63 -6.59
N GLU A 62 17.13 -3.60 -6.97
CA GLU A 62 17.57 -4.82 -7.64
C GLU A 62 16.65 -5.06 -8.83
N SER A 63 17.23 -5.19 -10.03
CA SER A 63 16.48 -5.55 -11.25
C SER A 63 16.04 -7.02 -11.26
N SER A 64 16.20 -7.73 -10.15
CA SER A 64 15.92 -9.15 -10.03
C SER A 64 14.46 -9.33 -9.63
N LEU A 65 13.67 -9.86 -10.56
CA LEU A 65 12.37 -10.44 -10.27
C LEU A 65 12.58 -11.61 -9.31
N ILE A 66 12.04 -11.49 -8.11
CA ILE A 66 12.17 -12.51 -7.07
C ILE A 66 10.81 -13.19 -6.91
N ALA A 67 10.79 -14.52 -7.06
CA ALA A 67 9.57 -15.31 -6.95
C ALA A 67 9.45 -15.94 -5.56
N ALA A 68 8.23 -15.98 -5.01
CA ALA A 68 7.95 -16.62 -3.72
C ALA A 68 6.49 -17.03 -3.58
N HIS A 69 6.17 -17.93 -2.65
CA HIS A 69 4.78 -18.24 -2.30
C HIS A 69 4.31 -17.33 -1.16
N CYS A 70 3.19 -16.64 -1.35
CA CYS A 70 2.62 -15.80 -0.31
C CYS A 70 2.01 -16.64 0.82
N LEU A 71 2.47 -16.46 2.05
CA LEU A 71 1.88 -17.09 3.23
C LEU A 71 0.89 -16.17 3.94
N SER A 72 1.24 -14.90 4.09
CA SER A 72 0.39 -13.93 4.76
C SER A 72 0.73 -12.51 4.31
N ILE A 73 -0.27 -11.63 4.36
CA ILE A 73 -0.13 -10.20 4.11
C ILE A 73 -0.92 -9.50 5.21
N ASP A 74 -0.34 -8.50 5.86
CA ASP A 74 -1.09 -7.70 6.82
C ASP A 74 -2.11 -6.78 6.11
N SER A 75 -3.18 -6.41 6.79
CA SER A 75 -4.23 -5.59 6.19
C SER A 75 -3.73 -4.23 5.72
N ASN A 76 -2.74 -3.64 6.39
CA ASN A 76 -2.16 -2.35 6.03
C ASN A 76 -1.15 -2.44 4.88
N PHE A 77 -0.88 -3.65 4.38
CA PHE A 77 0.05 -3.90 3.30
C PHE A 77 1.44 -3.31 3.59
N SER A 78 1.93 -3.51 4.81
CA SER A 78 3.25 -3.05 5.27
C SER A 78 4.33 -4.15 5.15
N GLN A 79 3.90 -5.41 5.21
CA GLN A 79 4.76 -6.58 5.18
C GLN A 79 4.03 -7.79 4.57
N VAL A 80 4.82 -8.62 3.90
CA VAL A 80 4.40 -9.85 3.25
C VAL A 80 5.28 -10.98 3.78
N LEU A 81 4.66 -11.99 4.39
CA LEU A 81 5.32 -13.22 4.77
C LEU A 81 5.30 -14.16 3.57
N VAL A 82 6.47 -14.59 3.13
CA VAL A 82 6.64 -15.47 1.97
C VAL A 82 7.44 -16.72 2.32
N GLN A 83 7.20 -17.77 1.53
CA GLN A 83 7.94 -19.02 1.55
C GLN A 83 8.69 -19.20 0.22
N ASP A 84 9.81 -19.90 0.28
CA ASP A 84 10.60 -20.29 -0.89
C ASP A 84 10.99 -19.10 -1.76
N LEU A 85 11.52 -18.06 -1.10
CA LEU A 85 11.94 -16.83 -1.74
C LEU A 85 13.21 -17.09 -2.56
N GLN A 86 13.07 -17.03 -3.88
CA GLN A 86 14.18 -17.25 -4.81
C GLN A 86 14.87 -15.92 -5.15
N THR A 87 16.05 -15.70 -4.59
CA THR A 87 16.86 -14.50 -4.84
C THR A 87 18.02 -14.79 -5.80
N PHE A 88 18.72 -13.75 -6.25
CA PHE A 88 19.92 -13.90 -7.08
C PHE A 88 21.10 -14.54 -6.33
N ILE A 89 21.14 -14.42 -4.99
CA ILE A 89 22.18 -15.02 -4.14
C ILE A 89 21.83 -16.43 -3.66
N GLY A 90 20.57 -16.85 -3.81
CA GLY A 90 20.13 -18.18 -3.41
C GLY A 90 18.68 -18.25 -2.94
N HIS A 91 18.34 -19.40 -2.38
CA HIS A 91 17.01 -19.71 -1.86
C HIS A 91 16.91 -19.37 -0.37
N ILE A 92 15.87 -18.64 0.00
CA ILE A 92 15.52 -18.32 1.39
C ILE A 92 14.21 -19.04 1.73
N PRO A 93 14.22 -20.05 2.63
CA PRO A 93 13.05 -20.87 2.89
C PRO A 93 11.82 -20.10 3.39
N THR A 94 12.04 -19.06 4.20
CA THR A 94 10.97 -18.20 4.71
C THR A 94 11.52 -16.81 4.95
N ALA A 95 10.79 -15.79 4.52
CA ALA A 95 11.18 -14.39 4.65
C ALA A 95 9.99 -13.50 4.97
N LEU A 96 10.23 -12.47 5.77
CA LEU A 96 9.31 -11.36 5.97
C LEU A 96 9.80 -10.17 5.15
N VAL A 97 9.07 -9.85 4.09
CA VAL A 97 9.42 -8.79 3.14
C VAL A 97 8.63 -7.54 3.48
N ARG A 98 9.29 -6.40 3.66
CA ARG A 98 8.61 -5.11 3.86
C ARG A 98 8.17 -4.59 2.50
N THR A 99 6.93 -4.12 2.39
CA THR A 99 6.42 -3.58 1.12
C THR A 99 7.10 -2.29 0.71
N ASN A 100 7.65 -1.53 1.67
CA ASN A 100 8.49 -0.35 1.40
C ASN A 100 9.81 -0.68 0.67
N ASP A 101 10.25 -1.95 0.67
CA ASP A 101 11.43 -2.37 -0.10
C ASP A 101 11.04 -2.77 -1.54
N LEU A 102 9.74 -2.84 -1.83
CA LEU A 102 9.18 -3.28 -3.11
C LEU A 102 8.71 -2.10 -3.96
N THR A 103 9.00 -2.17 -5.25
CA THR A 103 8.40 -1.32 -6.28
C THR A 103 7.04 -1.86 -6.73
N ALA A 104 6.91 -3.19 -6.83
CA ALA A 104 5.69 -3.84 -7.28
C ALA A 104 5.55 -5.27 -6.74
N ILE A 105 4.30 -5.75 -6.72
CA ILE A 105 3.95 -7.15 -6.53
C ILE A 105 3.06 -7.57 -7.68
N SER A 106 3.47 -8.61 -8.39
CA SER A 106 2.73 -9.16 -9.53
C SER A 106 2.30 -10.59 -9.24
N PHE A 107 1.11 -10.96 -9.72
CA PHE A 107 0.58 -12.32 -9.59
C PHE A 107 -0.32 -12.63 -10.78
N THR A 108 -0.48 -13.92 -11.06
CA THR A 108 -1.30 -14.39 -12.17
C THR A 108 -2.67 -14.82 -11.66
N LEU A 109 -3.73 -14.41 -12.36
CA LEU A 109 -5.07 -14.95 -12.18
C LEU A 109 -5.20 -16.23 -13.00
N PRO A 110 -5.81 -17.31 -12.49
CA PRO A 110 -6.10 -18.48 -13.29
C PRO A 110 -6.99 -18.07 -14.45
N SER A 111 -6.65 -18.55 -15.64
CA SER A 111 -7.49 -18.43 -16.82
C SER A 111 -8.88 -18.98 -16.51
N ALA A 112 -9.93 -18.19 -16.77
CA ALA A 112 -11.32 -18.60 -16.62
C ALA A 112 -11.71 -19.69 -17.63
#